data_AF-A0A955QFN7-F1
#
_entry.id   AF-A0A955QFN7-F1
#
_cell.length_a   1.000
_cell.length_b   1.000
_cell.length_c   1.000
_cell.angle_alpha   90.00
_cell.angle_beta   90.00
_cell.angle_gamma   90.00
#
_symmetry.space_group_name_H-M   'P 1'
#
loop_
_entity.id
_entity.type
_entity.pdbx_description
1 polymer ?
#
loop_
_entity_poly.entity_id
_entity_poly.type
_entity_poly.pdbx_seq_one_letter_code
_entity_poly.pdbx_strand_id
1 'polypeptide(L)'
;MHESLIAIESPSSTHTPHRKFRTMLLFPPEWVPTAPYLALPSLTSVLRTHGHIVVQKDVNIEMYDWFFSDSFLIWVKLRMDQQRKELDKREAQGALTDKERDQLKILRQQMDVDVIELAETVDEAKRVVRGEEFYDASRLEWALNIFRDVMQYISAAYFPASLVFYPMESNLGYRSGVSREVLACLDDEQVNVYRDVCRQLVLPAIQKERPEVVGVSIGTQMQLFAGLTFCKMIKAEFPDIHVTVGGNVITRLQEEWPQHQDFFQQIFDTAILYEGEHALLWLLEALAGERAWEKVPNLMWVQDKTVQVNPDIYTEKTTSLPLPDFDGLPLDSYFVPVRILP
;
A
#
# COMPACT_ATOMS: atom_id res chain seq x y z
N MET A 1 -31.37 18.83 8.22
CA MET A 1 -30.68 19.79 9.09
C MET A 1 -30.90 19.43 10.55
N HIS A 2 -30.03 18.58 11.08
CA HIS A 2 -29.59 18.55 12.48
C HIS A 2 -28.35 17.63 12.47
N GLU A 3 -27.19 18.22 12.15
CA GLU A 3 -25.89 17.57 12.35
C GLU A 3 -25.59 17.62 13.85
N SER A 4 -25.69 16.49 14.54
CA SER A 4 -25.25 16.41 15.94
C SER A 4 -23.74 16.14 15.96
N LEU A 5 -22.95 17.20 16.03
CA LEU A 5 -21.53 17.11 16.35
C LEU A 5 -21.37 16.56 17.78
N ILE A 6 -20.79 15.37 17.92
CA ILE A 6 -20.55 14.73 19.21
C ILE A 6 -19.40 15.46 19.92
N ALA A 7 -19.65 15.93 21.15
CA ALA A 7 -18.61 16.37 22.06
C ALA A 7 -17.97 15.14 22.72
N ILE A 8 -16.64 15.03 22.66
CA ILE A 8 -15.84 14.02 23.36
C ILE A 8 -16.27 13.98 24.83
N GLU A 9 -16.82 12.85 25.29
CA GLU A 9 -16.94 12.58 26.72
C GLU A 9 -15.53 12.61 27.32
N SER A 10 -15.35 13.44 28.34
CA SER A 10 -14.12 13.50 29.12
C SER A 10 -13.75 12.09 29.60
N PRO A 11 -12.45 11.74 29.72
CA PRO A 11 -12.04 10.39 30.06
C PRO A 11 -12.67 10.02 31.41
N SER A 12 -13.69 9.16 31.36
CA SER A 12 -14.27 8.62 32.58
C SER A 12 -13.17 7.77 33.22
N SER A 13 -12.77 8.17 34.42
CA SER A 13 -11.70 7.55 35.20
C SER A 13 -12.14 6.20 35.76
N THR A 14 -12.46 5.25 34.89
CA THR A 14 -12.69 3.86 35.29
C THR A 14 -11.56 3.02 34.70
N HIS A 15 -10.57 2.72 35.55
CA HIS A 15 -9.45 1.83 35.26
C HIS A 15 -9.94 0.39 35.05
N THR A 16 -10.58 0.15 33.92
CA THR A 16 -10.69 -1.19 33.36
C THR A 16 -9.45 -1.39 32.49
N PRO A 17 -8.67 -2.47 32.64
CA PRO A 17 -7.52 -2.69 31.78
C PRO A 17 -8.01 -2.89 30.34
N HIS A 18 -7.87 -1.84 29.51
CA HIS A 18 -8.17 -1.91 28.09
C HIS A 18 -7.29 -2.94 27.41
N ARG A 19 -7.88 -3.80 26.57
CA ARG A 19 -7.13 -4.78 25.78
C ARG A 19 -6.15 -4.05 24.86
N LYS A 20 -4.87 -4.38 25.00
CA LYS A 20 -3.83 -3.86 24.12
C LYS A 20 -3.76 -4.71 22.86
N PHE A 21 -3.88 -4.05 21.72
CA PHE A 21 -3.67 -4.67 20.41
C PHE A 21 -2.28 -4.34 19.89
N ARG A 22 -1.73 -5.27 19.11
CA ARG A 22 -0.66 -4.97 18.16
C ARG A 22 -1.27 -4.66 16.80
N THR A 23 -1.08 -3.42 16.35
CA THR A 23 -1.62 -2.91 15.08
C THR A 23 -0.48 -2.59 14.13
N MET A 24 -0.56 -3.06 12.89
CA MET A 24 0.35 -2.65 11.81
C MET A 24 -0.38 -1.72 10.85
N LEU A 25 0.20 -0.56 10.56
CA LEU A 25 -0.33 0.41 9.62
C LEU A 25 0.51 0.40 8.35
N LEU A 26 -0.15 0.14 7.23
CA LEU A 26 0.46 0.05 5.90
C LEU A 26 0.07 1.27 5.06
N PHE A 27 1.06 1.85 4.40
CA PHE A 27 0.85 2.79 3.30
C PHE A 27 1.28 2.15 1.98
N PRO A 28 0.35 1.88 1.04
CA PRO A 28 0.66 1.19 -0.20
C PRO A 28 1.53 2.02 -1.16
N PRO A 29 2.20 1.38 -2.13
CA PRO A 29 2.88 2.04 -3.25
C PRO A 29 2.00 2.98 -4.08
N GLU A 30 2.63 3.75 -4.97
CA GLU A 30 2.06 4.79 -5.85
C GLU A 30 1.91 6.16 -5.18
N TRP A 31 2.93 6.55 -4.41
CA TRP A 31 3.05 7.88 -3.78
C TRP A 31 4.42 8.50 -4.01
N VAL A 32 4.51 9.83 -3.86
CA VAL A 32 5.77 10.56 -4.00
C VAL A 32 6.79 10.10 -2.95
N PRO A 33 8.03 9.73 -3.33
CA PRO A 33 9.02 9.19 -2.39
C PRO A 33 9.81 10.26 -1.62
N THR A 34 9.32 11.51 -1.52
CA THR A 34 10.06 12.63 -0.91
C THR A 34 9.69 12.91 0.54
N ALA A 35 8.54 12.41 1.01
CA ALA A 35 8.10 12.57 2.39
C ALA A 35 7.13 11.43 2.79
N PRO A 36 7.10 11.04 4.07
CA PRO A 36 6.10 10.11 4.58
C PRO A 36 4.69 10.69 4.44
N TYR A 37 3.70 9.83 4.20
CA TYR A 37 2.30 10.22 4.23
C TYR A 37 1.82 10.41 5.68
N LEU A 38 1.24 11.58 5.99
CA LEU A 38 0.90 12.00 7.35
C LEU A 38 -0.08 11.06 8.09
N ALA A 39 -0.94 10.33 7.37
CA ALA A 39 -1.98 9.52 8.01
C ALA A 39 -1.40 8.47 8.98
N LEU A 40 -0.32 7.79 8.62
CA LEU A 40 0.29 6.76 9.46
C LEU A 40 0.81 7.34 10.79
N PRO A 41 1.63 8.41 10.77
CA PRO A 41 2.06 9.10 11.98
C PRO A 41 0.92 9.64 12.86
N SER A 42 -0.14 10.19 12.25
CA SER A 42 -1.31 10.71 12.99
C SER A 42 -2.12 9.60 13.67
N LEU A 43 -2.36 8.48 12.99
CA LEU A 43 -3.02 7.32 13.58
C LEU A 43 -2.15 6.69 14.67
N THR A 44 -0.84 6.63 14.44
CA THR A 44 0.12 6.04 15.38
C THR A 44 0.17 6.79 16.70
N SER A 45 0.20 8.13 16.67
CA SER A 45 0.28 8.95 17.88
C SER A 45 -0.94 8.74 18.78
N VAL A 46 -2.15 8.65 18.21
CA VAL A 46 -3.40 8.39 18.95
C VAL A 46 -3.39 6.99 19.56
N LEU A 47 -3.10 5.97 18.77
CA LEU A 47 -3.11 4.58 19.25
C LEU A 47 -2.04 4.31 20.33
N ARG A 48 -0.82 4.82 20.17
CA ARG A 48 0.26 4.67 21.17
C ARG A 48 -0.05 5.42 22.47
N THR A 49 -0.69 6.59 22.39
CA THR A 49 -1.15 7.34 23.58
C THR A 49 -2.17 6.54 24.40
N HIS A 50 -2.97 5.70 23.74
CA HIS A 50 -3.93 4.80 24.39
C HIS A 50 -3.34 3.41 24.73
N GLY A 51 -2.02 3.23 24.59
CA GLY A 51 -1.30 2.06 25.07
C GLY A 51 -1.26 0.86 24.10
N HIS A 52 -1.72 1.01 22.86
CA HIS A 52 -1.56 0.01 21.81
C HIS A 52 -0.12 -0.04 21.28
N ILE A 53 0.28 -1.19 20.73
CA ILE A 53 1.57 -1.34 20.06
C ILE A 53 1.35 -1.10 18.57
N VAL A 54 2.05 -0.12 18.00
CA VAL A 54 1.87 0.25 16.59
C VAL A 54 3.17 0.07 15.81
N VAL A 55 3.09 -0.67 14.71
CA VAL A 55 4.15 -0.79 13.70
C VAL A 55 3.73 0.00 12.48
N GLN A 56 4.55 0.98 12.08
CA GLN A 56 4.34 1.73 10.85
C GLN A 56 5.15 1.10 9.72
N LYS A 57 4.54 0.99 8.54
CA LYS A 57 5.22 0.48 7.35
C LYS A 57 4.82 1.28 6.11
N ASP A 58 5.72 2.14 5.67
CA ASP A 58 5.59 2.82 4.39
C ASP A 58 6.10 1.89 3.28
N VAL A 59 5.18 1.12 2.70
CA VAL A 59 5.50 0.16 1.64
C VAL A 59 5.85 0.89 0.34
N ASN A 60 5.45 2.15 0.16
CA ASN A 60 5.82 2.93 -1.01
C ASN A 60 7.33 3.18 -1.07
N ILE A 61 7.92 3.69 0.00
CA ILE A 61 9.36 3.97 0.01
C ILE A 61 10.19 2.68 0.04
N GLU A 62 9.73 1.67 0.79
CA GLU A 62 10.38 0.36 0.80
C GLU A 62 10.33 -0.34 -0.57
N MET A 63 9.24 -0.18 -1.33
CA MET A 63 9.14 -0.72 -2.68
C MET A 63 10.20 -0.11 -3.59
N TYR A 64 10.42 1.21 -3.55
CA TYR A 64 11.46 1.83 -4.37
C TYR A 64 12.86 1.37 -3.97
N ASP A 65 13.16 1.31 -2.67
CA ASP A 65 14.45 0.78 -2.20
C ASP A 65 14.67 -0.66 -2.65
N TRP A 66 13.62 -1.48 -2.62
CA TRP A 66 13.65 -2.86 -3.06
C TRP A 66 13.78 -2.99 -4.58
N PHE A 67 12.99 -2.26 -5.36
CA PHE A 67 13.02 -2.27 -6.82
C PHE A 67 14.39 -1.85 -7.36
N PHE A 68 15.06 -0.95 -6.66
CA PHE A 68 16.39 -0.44 -6.99
C PHE A 68 17.50 -1.19 -6.25
N SER A 69 17.27 -2.45 -5.90
CA SER A 69 18.29 -3.34 -5.33
C SER A 69 18.79 -4.35 -6.35
N ASP A 70 20.05 -4.75 -6.22
CA ASP A 70 20.64 -5.85 -6.98
C ASP A 70 19.79 -7.12 -6.92
N SER A 71 19.30 -7.45 -5.73
CA SER A 71 18.56 -8.65 -5.41
C SER A 71 17.24 -8.71 -6.18
N PHE A 72 16.50 -7.60 -6.23
CA PHE A 72 15.26 -7.55 -7.00
C PHE A 72 15.51 -7.54 -8.49
N LEU A 73 16.49 -6.77 -8.98
CA LEU A 73 16.78 -6.71 -10.42
C LEU A 73 17.27 -8.06 -10.97
N ILE A 74 18.08 -8.79 -10.20
CA ILE A 74 18.47 -10.17 -10.51
C ILE A 74 17.24 -11.09 -10.52
N TRP A 75 16.34 -10.95 -9.54
CA TRP A 75 15.10 -11.73 -9.48
C TRP A 75 14.20 -11.46 -10.70
N VAL A 76 14.07 -10.19 -11.12
CA VAL A 76 13.34 -9.78 -12.33
C VAL A 76 13.98 -10.39 -13.57
N LYS A 77 15.32 -10.37 -13.69
CA LYS A 77 16.04 -11.04 -14.79
C LYS A 77 15.69 -12.52 -14.87
N LEU A 78 15.74 -13.23 -13.75
CA LEU A 78 15.42 -14.65 -13.68
C LEU A 78 13.97 -14.93 -14.09
N ARG A 79 13.02 -14.09 -13.64
CA ARG A 79 11.61 -14.16 -14.05
C ARG A 79 11.46 -13.99 -15.56
N MET A 80 12.09 -12.97 -16.15
CA MET A 80 12.07 -12.73 -17.59
C MET A 80 12.67 -13.90 -18.38
N ASP A 81 13.80 -14.46 -17.92
CA ASP A 81 14.43 -15.61 -18.56
C ASP A 81 13.55 -16.86 -18.54
N GLN A 82 12.81 -17.08 -17.44
CA GLN A 82 11.84 -18.17 -17.35
C GLN A 82 10.67 -17.96 -18.32
N GLN A 83 10.05 -16.77 -18.32
CA GLN A 83 8.96 -16.42 -19.24
C GLN A 83 9.41 -16.58 -20.70
N ARG A 84 10.59 -16.05 -21.04
CA ARG A 84 11.14 -16.11 -22.40
C ARG A 84 11.38 -17.55 -22.86
N LYS A 85 11.97 -18.41 -22.02
CA LYS A 85 12.21 -19.83 -22.36
C LYS A 85 10.91 -20.57 -22.67
N GLU A 86 9.85 -20.32 -21.90
CA GLU A 86 8.54 -20.93 -22.16
C GLU A 86 7.93 -20.41 -23.47
N LEU A 87 8.03 -19.10 -23.71
CA LEU A 87 7.51 -18.49 -24.95
C LEU A 87 8.31 -18.91 -26.19
N ASP A 88 9.64 -19.02 -26.12
CA ASP A 88 10.50 -19.53 -27.20
C ASP A 88 10.11 -20.97 -27.58
N LYS A 89 9.84 -21.83 -26.57
CA LYS A 89 9.37 -23.20 -26.79
C LYS A 89 8.02 -23.22 -27.51
N ARG A 90 7.10 -22.34 -27.14
CA ARG A 90 5.79 -22.22 -27.80
C ARG A 90 5.88 -21.60 -29.19
N GLU A 91 6.83 -20.70 -29.43
CA GLU A 91 7.15 -20.14 -30.76
C GLU A 91 7.61 -21.25 -31.70
N ALA A 92 8.53 -22.10 -31.26
CA ALA A 92 9.03 -23.23 -32.04
C ALA A 92 7.92 -24.25 -32.40
N GLN A 93 6.86 -24.31 -31.60
CA GLN A 93 5.66 -25.14 -31.84
C GLN A 93 4.60 -24.42 -32.71
N GLY A 94 4.82 -23.17 -33.09
CA GLY A 94 3.86 -22.36 -33.84
C GLY A 94 2.60 -21.97 -33.03
N ALA A 95 2.67 -22.04 -31.68
CA ALA A 95 1.52 -21.95 -30.78
C ALA A 95 1.44 -20.63 -29.99
N LEU A 96 2.09 -19.56 -30.46
CA LEU A 96 2.01 -18.23 -29.85
C LEU A 96 0.75 -17.47 -30.29
N THR A 97 0.05 -16.91 -29.31
CA THR A 97 -0.95 -15.86 -29.51
C THR A 97 -0.27 -14.52 -29.80
N ASP A 98 -1.01 -13.55 -30.34
CA ASP A 98 -0.44 -12.22 -30.67
C ASP A 98 0.10 -11.51 -29.41
N LYS A 99 -0.64 -11.57 -28.30
CA LYS A 99 -0.20 -11.01 -27.00
C LYS A 99 1.14 -11.61 -26.54
N GLU A 100 1.32 -12.91 -26.73
CA GLU A 100 2.55 -13.61 -26.35
C GLU A 100 3.72 -13.30 -27.28
N ARG A 101 3.46 -13.03 -28.57
CA ARG A 101 4.49 -12.53 -29.51
C ARG A 101 4.97 -11.15 -29.08
N ASP A 102 4.06 -10.26 -28.70
CA ASP A 102 4.42 -8.93 -28.19
C ASP A 102 5.21 -9.04 -26.89
N GLN A 103 4.77 -9.88 -25.95
CA GLN A 103 5.52 -10.14 -24.72
C GLN A 103 6.93 -10.68 -25.03
N LEU A 104 7.05 -11.67 -25.90
CA LEU A 104 8.35 -12.24 -26.28
C LEU A 104 9.26 -11.21 -26.92
N LYS A 105 8.72 -10.29 -27.72
CA LYS A 105 9.47 -9.17 -28.31
C LYS A 105 10.02 -8.24 -27.22
N ILE A 106 9.19 -7.85 -26.24
CA ILE A 106 9.62 -7.01 -25.12
C ILE A 106 10.72 -7.71 -24.29
N LEU A 107 10.55 -8.99 -23.99
CA LEU A 107 11.56 -9.76 -23.24
C LEU A 107 12.89 -9.85 -24.00
N ARG A 108 12.86 -10.05 -25.33
CA ARG A 108 14.06 -10.10 -26.18
C ARG A 108 14.80 -8.76 -26.20
N GLN A 109 14.10 -7.63 -26.11
CA GLN A 109 14.72 -6.29 -26.05
C GLN A 109 15.54 -6.06 -24.77
N GLN A 110 15.25 -6.79 -23.69
CA GLN A 110 15.95 -6.65 -22.41
C GLN A 110 17.12 -7.64 -22.23
N MET A 111 17.41 -8.47 -23.23
CA MET A 111 18.41 -9.55 -23.10
C MET A 111 19.83 -9.04 -22.86
N ASP A 112 20.19 -7.94 -23.52
CA ASP A 112 21.54 -7.37 -23.48
C ASP A 112 21.74 -6.40 -22.31
N VAL A 113 20.73 -6.23 -21.45
CA VAL A 113 20.85 -5.39 -20.25
C VAL A 113 21.77 -6.10 -19.25
N ASP A 114 22.88 -5.43 -18.92
CA ASP A 114 23.73 -5.79 -17.79
C ASP A 114 23.06 -5.35 -16.49
N VAL A 115 22.54 -6.33 -15.76
CA VAL A 115 21.79 -6.09 -14.52
C VAL A 115 22.70 -5.65 -13.38
N ILE A 116 23.96 -6.04 -13.40
CA ILE A 116 24.92 -5.63 -12.36
C ILE A 116 25.26 -4.15 -12.56
N GLU A 117 25.56 -3.74 -13.80
CA GLU A 117 25.79 -2.33 -14.12
C GLU A 117 24.54 -1.47 -13.82
N LEU A 118 23.35 -1.96 -14.16
CA LEU A 118 22.09 -1.27 -13.86
C LEU A 118 21.87 -1.09 -12.34
N ALA A 119 22.17 -2.12 -11.55
CA ALA A 119 22.08 -2.07 -10.09
C ALA A 119 23.08 -1.07 -9.48
N GLU A 120 24.34 -1.07 -9.93
CA GLU A 120 25.36 -0.11 -9.47
C GLU A 120 24.96 1.33 -9.82
N THR A 121 24.43 1.53 -11.03
CA THR A 121 24.00 2.84 -11.54
C THR A 121 22.80 3.38 -10.75
N VAL A 122 21.80 2.55 -10.44
CA VAL A 122 20.65 2.99 -9.64
C VAL A 122 21.00 3.21 -8.17
N ASP A 123 21.98 2.49 -7.64
CA ASP A 123 22.54 2.77 -6.32
C ASP A 123 23.24 4.14 -6.27
N GLU A 124 23.95 4.54 -7.34
CA GLU A 124 24.46 5.91 -7.46
C GLU A 124 23.33 6.93 -7.56
N ALA A 125 22.29 6.67 -8.37
CA ALA A 125 21.12 7.55 -8.46
C ALA A 125 20.44 7.76 -7.09
N LYS A 126 20.30 6.71 -6.26
CA LYS A 126 19.81 6.83 -4.89
C LYS A 126 20.70 7.72 -4.02
N ARG A 127 22.03 7.63 -4.16
CA ARG A 127 22.97 8.52 -3.43
C ARG A 127 22.81 9.97 -3.85
N VAL A 128 22.60 10.23 -5.15
CA VAL A 128 22.36 11.59 -5.66
C VAL A 128 21.10 12.19 -5.02
N VAL A 129 19.97 11.47 -5.04
CA VAL A 129 18.71 12.05 -4.54
C VAL A 129 18.65 12.18 -3.01
N ARG A 130 19.50 11.45 -2.30
CA ARG A 130 19.63 11.50 -0.82
C ARG A 130 20.80 12.37 -0.36
N GLY A 131 21.57 12.96 -1.27
CA GLY A 131 22.81 13.69 -0.96
C GLY A 131 22.81 15.12 -1.52
N GLU A 132 23.89 15.85 -1.26
CA GLU A 132 24.05 17.24 -1.71
C GLU A 132 23.94 17.41 -3.24
N GLU A 133 24.28 16.37 -4.01
CA GLU A 133 24.14 16.37 -5.47
C GLU A 133 22.68 16.50 -5.94
N PHE A 134 21.69 16.29 -5.06
CA PHE A 134 20.27 16.57 -5.33
C PHE A 134 20.04 18.02 -5.82
N TYR A 135 20.85 18.97 -5.34
CA TYR A 135 20.72 20.38 -5.71
C TYR A 135 21.38 20.73 -7.05
N ASP A 136 22.14 19.81 -7.65
CA ASP A 136 22.63 19.94 -9.02
C ASP A 136 21.56 19.43 -10.00
N ALA A 137 21.03 20.33 -10.82
CA ALA A 137 19.93 20.02 -11.72
C ALA A 137 20.26 18.90 -12.73
N SER A 138 21.50 18.85 -13.24
CA SER A 138 21.91 17.83 -14.20
C SER A 138 22.09 16.48 -13.54
N ARG A 139 22.61 16.44 -12.31
CA ARG A 139 22.73 15.19 -11.53
C ARG A 139 21.37 14.66 -11.11
N LEU A 140 20.47 15.52 -10.66
CA LEU A 140 19.10 15.13 -10.32
C LEU A 140 18.35 14.60 -11.54
N GLU A 141 18.41 15.29 -12.69
CA GLU A 141 17.79 14.83 -13.93
C GLU A 141 18.32 13.45 -14.35
N TRP A 142 19.65 13.26 -14.29
CA TRP A 142 20.27 11.97 -14.54
C TRP A 142 19.72 10.88 -13.62
N ALA A 143 19.69 11.12 -12.30
CA ALA A 143 19.19 10.14 -11.34
C ALA A 143 17.72 9.76 -11.59
N LEU A 144 16.87 10.74 -11.89
CA LEU A 144 15.46 10.50 -12.22
C LEU A 144 15.29 9.69 -13.52
N ASN A 145 16.17 9.88 -14.51
CA ASN A 145 16.16 9.07 -15.73
C ASN A 145 16.60 7.63 -15.44
N ILE A 146 17.60 7.41 -14.60
CA ILE A 146 17.99 6.06 -14.17
C ILE A 146 16.82 5.34 -13.48
N PHE A 147 16.06 6.02 -12.62
CA PHE A 147 14.86 5.41 -12.01
C PHE A 147 13.81 5.02 -13.06
N ARG A 148 13.62 5.82 -14.11
CA ARG A 148 12.69 5.50 -15.20
C ARG A 148 13.17 4.28 -15.99
N ASP A 149 14.46 4.20 -16.30
CA ASP A 149 15.06 3.08 -17.02
C ASP A 149 14.90 1.77 -16.23
N VAL A 150 15.14 1.81 -14.92
CA VAL A 150 14.91 0.65 -14.04
C VAL A 150 13.44 0.26 -13.99
N MET A 151 12.52 1.21 -13.87
CA MET A 151 11.08 0.90 -13.90
C MET A 151 10.64 0.32 -15.24
N GLN A 152 11.21 0.76 -16.36
CA GLN A 152 10.98 0.18 -17.68
C GLN A 152 11.52 -1.25 -17.79
N TYR A 153 12.70 -1.51 -17.23
CA TYR A 153 13.28 -2.86 -17.13
C TYR A 153 12.36 -3.79 -16.34
N ILE A 154 11.87 -3.36 -15.18
CA ILE A 154 10.93 -4.14 -14.35
C ILE A 154 9.63 -4.40 -15.12
N SER A 155 9.09 -3.38 -15.80
CA SER A 155 7.84 -3.48 -16.57
C SER A 155 7.87 -4.60 -17.61
N ALA A 156 9.03 -4.89 -18.22
CA ALA A 156 9.16 -5.97 -19.19
C ALA A 156 8.77 -7.34 -18.63
N ALA A 157 9.02 -7.59 -17.34
CA ALA A 157 8.65 -8.84 -16.66
C ALA A 157 7.14 -8.94 -16.33
N TYR A 158 6.44 -7.80 -16.33
CA TYR A 158 5.01 -7.70 -15.99
C TYR A 158 4.13 -7.31 -17.18
N PHE A 159 4.67 -7.35 -18.41
CA PHE A 159 3.93 -7.02 -19.62
C PHE A 159 2.56 -7.73 -19.67
N PRO A 160 1.46 -7.04 -20.05
CA PRO A 160 1.40 -5.67 -20.58
C PRO A 160 1.33 -4.54 -19.54
N ALA A 161 1.55 -4.80 -18.25
CA ALA A 161 1.67 -3.71 -17.28
C ALA A 161 2.85 -2.80 -17.62
N SER A 162 2.65 -1.51 -17.37
CA SER A 162 3.66 -0.46 -17.50
C SER A 162 3.82 0.20 -16.14
N LEU A 163 4.90 -0.13 -15.45
CA LEU A 163 5.29 0.48 -14.19
C LEU A 163 6.15 1.70 -14.49
N VAL A 164 5.89 2.79 -13.81
CA VAL A 164 6.58 4.06 -14.06
C VAL A 164 7.02 4.72 -12.77
N PHE A 165 8.07 5.52 -12.85
CA PHE A 165 8.52 6.32 -11.72
C PHE A 165 7.64 7.56 -11.57
N TYR A 166 7.40 8.00 -10.33
CA TYR A 166 6.68 9.23 -10.00
C TYR A 166 7.26 10.43 -10.80
N PRO A 167 6.43 11.37 -11.31
CA PRO A 167 5.00 11.57 -11.06
C PRO A 167 4.06 10.85 -12.04
N MET A 168 4.58 9.96 -12.88
CA MET A 168 3.73 9.20 -13.80
C MET A 168 2.96 8.11 -13.04
N GLU A 169 1.88 7.63 -13.65
CA GLU A 169 0.97 6.64 -13.08
C GLU A 169 1.21 5.25 -13.69
N SER A 170 1.46 4.24 -12.85
CA SER A 170 1.59 2.86 -13.31
C SER A 170 0.26 2.34 -13.85
N ASN A 171 0.31 1.58 -14.95
CA ASN A 171 -0.88 1.02 -15.60
C ASN A 171 -0.77 -0.50 -15.66
N LEU A 172 -1.66 -1.20 -14.94
CA LEU A 172 -1.72 -2.66 -14.93
C LEU A 172 -2.59 -3.26 -16.05
N GLY A 173 -3.18 -2.43 -16.92
CA GLY A 173 -4.11 -2.86 -17.95
C GLY A 173 -5.54 -3.12 -17.46
N TYR A 174 -5.84 -2.68 -16.22
CA TYR A 174 -7.16 -2.80 -15.58
C TYR A 174 -7.72 -1.44 -15.20
N ARG A 175 -9.05 -1.31 -15.24
CA ARG A 175 -9.77 -0.10 -14.85
C ARG A 175 -10.14 -0.15 -13.37
N SER A 176 -9.57 0.75 -12.58
CA SER A 176 -9.85 0.86 -11.14
C SER A 176 -11.30 1.25 -10.82
N GLY A 177 -12.03 1.86 -11.77
CA GLY A 177 -13.45 2.19 -11.63
C GLY A 177 -14.42 1.04 -11.96
N VAL A 178 -13.93 -0.17 -12.25
CA VAL A 178 -14.76 -1.33 -12.58
C VAL A 178 -14.47 -2.46 -11.59
N SER A 179 -15.38 -2.69 -10.65
CA SER A 179 -15.20 -3.64 -9.54
C SER A 179 -14.78 -5.05 -9.97
N ARG A 180 -15.33 -5.57 -11.07
CA ARG A 180 -14.94 -6.88 -11.63
C ARG A 180 -13.48 -6.89 -12.13
N GLU A 181 -13.02 -5.80 -12.74
CA GLU A 181 -11.64 -5.67 -13.19
C GLU A 181 -10.68 -5.49 -12.01
N VAL A 182 -11.10 -4.77 -10.97
CA VAL A 182 -10.37 -4.71 -9.70
C VAL A 182 -10.14 -6.11 -9.15
N LEU A 183 -11.21 -6.87 -8.92
CA LEU A 183 -11.12 -8.24 -8.41
C LEU A 183 -10.24 -9.15 -9.28
N ALA A 184 -10.36 -9.07 -10.61
CA ALA A 184 -9.55 -9.84 -11.53
C ALA A 184 -8.05 -9.49 -11.43
N CYS A 185 -7.73 -8.20 -11.32
CA CYS A 185 -6.35 -7.72 -11.18
C CYS A 185 -5.69 -8.23 -9.89
N LEU A 186 -6.44 -8.35 -8.78
CA LEU A 186 -5.88 -8.83 -7.51
C LEU A 186 -5.34 -10.27 -7.61
N ASP A 187 -5.88 -11.08 -8.52
CA ASP A 187 -5.47 -12.47 -8.75
C ASP A 187 -4.49 -12.64 -9.94
N ASP A 188 -4.21 -11.58 -10.69
CA ASP A 188 -3.35 -11.68 -11.87
C ASP A 188 -1.86 -11.71 -11.48
N GLU A 189 -1.26 -12.89 -11.52
CA GLU A 189 0.16 -13.09 -11.17
C GLU A 189 1.14 -12.63 -12.26
N GLN A 190 0.64 -12.35 -13.47
CA GLN A 190 1.47 -11.90 -14.59
C GLN A 190 1.66 -10.38 -14.54
N VAL A 191 0.60 -9.60 -14.31
CA VAL A 191 0.66 -8.13 -14.44
C VAL A 191 0.69 -7.37 -13.12
N ASN A 192 0.12 -7.95 -12.05
CA ASN A 192 0.03 -7.25 -10.76
C ASN A 192 1.32 -7.39 -9.95
N VAL A 193 2.27 -6.48 -10.19
CA VAL A 193 3.55 -6.40 -9.45
C VAL A 193 3.37 -6.31 -7.94
N TYR A 194 2.26 -5.72 -7.46
CA TYR A 194 2.04 -5.56 -6.04
C TYR A 194 1.85 -6.89 -5.31
N ARG A 195 1.54 -7.98 -6.01
CA ARG A 195 1.58 -9.33 -5.43
C ARG A 195 2.98 -9.72 -4.99
N ASP A 196 3.99 -9.42 -5.81
CA ASP A 196 5.39 -9.69 -5.49
C ASP A 196 5.91 -8.75 -4.40
N VAL A 197 5.53 -7.45 -4.46
CA VAL A 197 5.79 -6.49 -3.36
C VAL A 197 5.20 -6.98 -2.03
N CYS A 198 3.95 -7.45 -2.04
CA CYS A 198 3.29 -7.99 -0.86
C CYS A 198 4.04 -9.20 -0.30
N ARG A 199 4.37 -10.16 -1.17
CA ARG A 199 5.05 -11.41 -0.78
C ARG A 199 6.46 -11.16 -0.22
N GLN A 200 7.17 -10.16 -0.75
CA GLN A 200 8.57 -9.91 -0.43
C GLN A 200 8.76 -8.89 0.70
N LEU A 201 7.84 -7.93 0.87
CA LEU A 201 7.97 -6.86 1.87
C LEU A 201 6.90 -6.92 2.98
N VAL A 202 5.64 -7.19 2.63
CA VAL A 202 4.50 -7.06 3.56
C VAL A 202 4.30 -8.33 4.38
N LEU A 203 4.13 -9.49 3.74
CA LEU A 203 3.88 -10.75 4.45
C LEU A 203 5.03 -11.13 5.41
N PRO A 204 6.32 -10.97 5.06
CA PRO A 204 7.42 -11.23 6.00
C PRO A 204 7.39 -10.29 7.22
N ALA A 205 7.03 -9.03 7.02
CA ALA A 205 6.87 -8.08 8.12
C ALA A 205 5.72 -8.48 9.06
N ILE A 206 4.58 -8.91 8.50
CA ILE A 206 3.44 -9.41 9.28
C ILE A 206 3.81 -10.68 10.05
N GLN A 207 4.52 -11.62 9.43
CA GLN A 207 4.97 -12.85 10.09
C GLN A 207 5.91 -12.56 11.27
N LYS A 208 6.80 -11.57 11.12
CA LYS A 208 7.74 -11.13 12.15
C LYS A 208 7.01 -10.43 13.31
N GLU A 209 6.17 -9.45 12.99
CA GLU A 209 5.55 -8.58 13.99
C GLU A 209 4.32 -9.21 14.64
N ARG A 210 3.62 -10.12 13.94
CA ARG A 210 2.39 -10.79 14.37
C ARG A 210 1.30 -9.80 14.84
N PRO A 211 0.92 -8.81 14.02
CA PRO A 211 -0.17 -7.91 14.37
C PRO A 211 -1.50 -8.66 14.46
N GLU A 212 -2.39 -8.21 15.33
CA GLU A 212 -3.79 -8.66 15.40
C GLU A 212 -4.68 -7.84 14.47
N VAL A 213 -4.28 -6.61 14.17
CA VAL A 213 -4.99 -5.68 13.29
C VAL A 213 -4.05 -5.08 12.27
N VAL A 214 -4.47 -5.04 11.00
CA VAL A 214 -3.76 -4.34 9.93
C VAL A 214 -4.65 -3.21 9.39
N GLY A 215 -4.17 -1.97 9.46
CA GLY A 215 -4.79 -0.82 8.83
C GLY A 215 -4.10 -0.48 7.51
N VAL A 216 -4.83 -0.35 6.41
CA VAL A 216 -4.28 0.05 5.10
C VAL A 216 -4.82 1.41 4.67
N SER A 217 -3.95 2.40 4.58
CA SER A 217 -4.31 3.78 4.23
C SER A 217 -4.16 4.03 2.73
N ILE A 218 -5.28 4.11 2.01
CA ILE A 218 -5.36 4.31 0.55
C ILE A 218 -5.71 5.78 0.26
N GLY A 219 -4.68 6.59 0.00
CA GLY A 219 -4.80 8.04 -0.18
C GLY A 219 -5.21 8.47 -1.60
N THR A 220 -4.71 7.76 -2.63
CA THR A 220 -5.00 8.07 -4.04
C THR A 220 -5.55 6.86 -4.79
N GLN A 221 -6.21 7.13 -5.93
CA GLN A 221 -6.82 6.07 -6.75
C GLN A 221 -5.80 5.07 -7.27
N MET A 222 -4.54 5.51 -7.47
CA MET A 222 -3.44 4.67 -7.94
C MET A 222 -3.04 3.62 -6.89
N GLN A 223 -3.14 3.96 -5.62
CA GLN A 223 -2.84 3.04 -4.52
C GLN A 223 -3.91 1.96 -4.33
N LEU A 224 -5.06 2.05 -5.01
CA LEU A 224 -6.19 1.14 -4.79
C LEU A 224 -5.83 -0.32 -5.13
N PHE A 225 -5.20 -0.56 -6.28
CA PHE A 225 -4.78 -1.92 -6.66
C PHE A 225 -3.77 -2.49 -5.67
N ALA A 226 -2.76 -1.70 -5.29
CA ALA A 226 -1.74 -2.15 -4.34
C ALA A 226 -2.34 -2.43 -2.96
N GLY A 227 -3.12 -1.49 -2.41
CA GLY A 227 -3.77 -1.62 -1.10
C GLY A 227 -4.71 -2.81 -1.03
N LEU A 228 -5.59 -3.00 -2.01
CA LEU A 228 -6.51 -4.14 -2.04
C LEU A 228 -5.80 -5.48 -2.29
N THR A 229 -4.71 -5.47 -3.08
CA THR A 229 -3.85 -6.67 -3.26
C THR A 229 -3.25 -7.09 -1.92
N PHE A 230 -2.73 -6.14 -1.15
CA PHE A 230 -2.19 -6.42 0.19
C PHE A 230 -3.27 -6.98 1.10
N CYS A 231 -4.43 -6.33 1.19
CA CYS A 231 -5.54 -6.78 2.02
C CYS A 231 -5.95 -8.24 1.70
N LYS A 232 -6.19 -8.55 0.42
CA LYS A 232 -6.57 -9.91 -0.03
C LYS A 232 -5.51 -10.96 0.32
N MET A 233 -4.23 -10.66 0.07
CA MET A 233 -3.14 -11.60 0.36
C MET A 233 -2.93 -11.79 1.86
N ILE A 234 -3.09 -10.74 2.66
CA ILE A 234 -3.01 -10.82 4.12
C ILE A 234 -4.13 -11.69 4.67
N LYS A 235 -5.38 -11.50 4.22
CA LYS A 235 -6.51 -12.34 4.65
C LYS A 235 -6.35 -13.80 4.24
N ALA A 236 -5.76 -14.06 3.07
CA ALA A 236 -5.51 -15.41 2.59
C ALA A 236 -4.46 -16.16 3.43
N GLU A 237 -3.36 -15.48 3.81
CA GLU A 237 -2.26 -16.08 4.58
C GLU A 237 -2.52 -16.07 6.10
N PHE A 238 -3.20 -15.03 6.60
CA PHE A 238 -3.43 -14.76 8.01
C PHE A 238 -4.92 -14.43 8.28
N PRO A 239 -5.81 -15.42 8.22
CA PRO A 239 -7.26 -15.20 8.30
C PRO A 239 -7.73 -14.59 9.63
N ASP A 240 -6.96 -14.78 10.71
CA ASP A 240 -7.26 -14.28 12.06
C ASP A 240 -6.94 -12.78 12.24
N ILE A 241 -6.20 -12.17 11.31
CA ILE A 241 -5.89 -10.74 11.36
C ILE A 241 -7.12 -9.96 10.90
N HIS A 242 -7.53 -8.98 11.71
CA HIS A 242 -8.55 -8.01 11.31
C HIS A 242 -7.93 -6.98 10.36
N VAL A 243 -8.41 -6.93 9.12
CA VAL A 243 -7.92 -6.00 8.10
C VAL A 243 -8.93 -4.86 7.95
N THR A 244 -8.50 -3.62 8.22
CA THR A 244 -9.30 -2.42 8.00
C THR A 244 -8.67 -1.54 6.94
N VAL A 245 -9.48 -0.98 6.04
CA VAL A 245 -9.03 0.00 5.04
C VAL A 245 -9.51 1.40 5.40
N GLY A 246 -8.78 2.42 4.96
CA GLY A 246 -9.19 3.81 5.10
C GLY A 246 -8.50 4.71 4.09
N GLY A 247 -8.66 6.01 4.25
CA GLY A 247 -8.06 7.02 3.38
C GLY A 247 -9.04 7.61 2.36
N ASN A 248 -8.60 8.69 1.70
CA ASN A 248 -9.45 9.56 0.88
C ASN A 248 -10.21 8.82 -0.24
N VAL A 249 -9.62 7.79 -0.86
CA VAL A 249 -10.34 7.00 -1.88
C VAL A 249 -11.46 6.17 -1.28
N ILE A 250 -11.23 5.56 -0.13
CA ILE A 250 -12.24 4.77 0.58
C ILE A 250 -13.44 5.65 0.92
N THR A 251 -13.19 6.86 1.43
CA THR A 251 -14.23 7.86 1.73
C THR A 251 -15.00 8.31 0.48
N ARG A 252 -14.31 8.57 -0.64
CA ARG A 252 -14.98 9.01 -1.89
C ARG A 252 -15.91 7.95 -2.47
N LEU A 253 -15.61 6.68 -2.24
CA LEU A 253 -16.38 5.54 -2.72
C LEU A 253 -17.42 5.05 -1.69
N GLN A 254 -17.74 5.84 -0.67
CA GLN A 254 -18.71 5.48 0.38
C GLN A 254 -20.08 5.03 -0.15
N GLU A 255 -20.54 5.52 -1.29
CA GLU A 255 -21.84 5.12 -1.88
C GLU A 255 -21.73 3.78 -2.65
N GLU A 256 -20.53 3.43 -3.11
CA GLU A 256 -20.26 2.24 -3.93
C GLU A 256 -19.95 1.01 -3.07
N TRP A 257 -19.20 1.18 -1.97
CA TRP A 257 -18.79 0.06 -1.10
C TRP A 257 -19.94 -0.83 -0.61
N PRO A 258 -21.09 -0.29 -0.14
CA PRO A 258 -22.20 -1.12 0.33
C PRO A 258 -22.82 -1.98 -0.77
N GLN A 259 -22.66 -1.59 -2.04
CA GLN A 259 -23.15 -2.33 -3.22
C GLN A 259 -22.22 -3.50 -3.60
N HIS A 260 -21.04 -3.59 -2.97
CA HIS A 260 -19.97 -4.51 -3.31
C HIS A 260 -19.52 -5.35 -2.11
N GLN A 261 -20.46 -6.12 -1.56
CA GLN A 261 -20.25 -6.99 -0.39
C GLN A 261 -19.08 -7.97 -0.55
N ASP A 262 -18.75 -8.38 -1.78
CA ASP A 262 -17.63 -9.28 -2.08
C ASP A 262 -16.28 -8.73 -1.57
N PHE A 263 -16.09 -7.40 -1.56
CA PHE A 263 -14.87 -6.78 -1.04
C PHE A 263 -14.74 -6.99 0.46
N PHE A 264 -15.83 -6.82 1.21
CA PHE A 264 -15.82 -7.04 2.67
C PHE A 264 -15.72 -8.54 3.04
N GLN A 265 -16.09 -9.44 2.14
CA GLN A 265 -15.99 -10.89 2.38
C GLN A 265 -14.62 -11.45 2.04
N GLN A 266 -13.95 -10.89 1.03
CA GLN A 266 -12.75 -11.51 0.45
C GLN A 266 -11.47 -10.68 0.63
N ILE A 267 -11.58 -9.39 0.96
CA ILE A 267 -10.45 -8.46 0.87
C ILE A 267 -10.16 -7.79 2.22
N PHE A 268 -11.14 -7.20 2.89
CA PHE A 268 -10.96 -6.53 4.18
C PHE A 268 -12.22 -6.67 5.06
N ASP A 269 -12.08 -6.56 6.38
CA ASP A 269 -13.16 -6.77 7.35
C ASP A 269 -13.97 -5.49 7.60
N THR A 270 -13.30 -4.33 7.62
CA THR A 270 -13.93 -3.02 7.86
C THR A 270 -13.34 -1.92 6.99
N ALA A 271 -14.09 -0.83 6.83
CA ALA A 271 -13.58 0.40 6.24
C ALA A 271 -13.87 1.60 7.16
N ILE A 272 -12.89 2.47 7.34
CA ILE A 272 -13.01 3.73 8.06
C ILE A 272 -13.06 4.86 7.05
N LEU A 273 -14.14 5.63 7.08
CA LEU A 273 -14.38 6.80 6.25
C LEU A 273 -13.82 8.06 6.92
N TYR A 274 -13.66 9.14 6.15
CA TYR A 274 -13.25 10.45 6.64
C TYR A 274 -11.95 10.39 7.46
N GLU A 275 -11.96 10.99 8.65
CA GLU A 275 -10.85 10.98 9.60
C GLU A 275 -10.88 9.70 10.46
N GLY A 276 -9.69 9.16 10.72
CA GLY A 276 -9.52 7.80 11.20
C GLY A 276 -8.94 7.69 12.60
N GLU A 277 -8.49 8.79 13.18
CA GLU A 277 -7.74 8.85 14.44
C GLU A 277 -8.52 8.24 15.61
N HIS A 278 -9.68 8.79 15.97
CA HIS A 278 -10.53 8.18 16.99
C HIS A 278 -11.32 6.97 16.46
N ALA A 279 -11.70 6.97 15.18
CA ALA A 279 -12.47 5.86 14.61
C ALA A 279 -11.71 4.54 14.67
N LEU A 280 -10.39 4.55 14.41
CA LEU A 280 -9.54 3.37 14.52
C LEU A 280 -9.36 2.92 15.98
N LEU A 281 -9.15 3.87 16.91
CA LEU A 281 -9.10 3.55 18.33
C LEU A 281 -10.40 2.86 18.80
N TRP A 282 -11.54 3.44 18.45
CA TRP A 282 -12.85 2.92 18.84
C TRP A 282 -13.22 1.62 18.12
N LEU A 283 -12.69 1.38 16.92
CA LEU A 283 -12.72 0.06 16.29
C LEU A 283 -11.95 -0.98 17.13
N LEU A 284 -10.76 -0.64 17.66
CA LEU A 284 -10.02 -1.56 18.54
C LEU A 284 -10.79 -1.85 19.84
N GLU A 285 -11.44 -0.84 20.43
CA GLU A 285 -12.34 -1.04 21.58
C GLU A 285 -13.52 -1.97 21.22
N ALA A 286 -14.10 -1.81 20.03
CA ALA A 286 -15.18 -2.68 19.55
C ALA A 286 -14.72 -4.13 19.35
N LEU A 287 -13.51 -4.33 18.80
CA LEU A 287 -12.88 -5.65 18.68
C LEU A 287 -12.56 -6.29 20.04
N ALA A 288 -12.34 -5.49 21.09
CA ALA A 288 -12.20 -5.97 22.46
C ALA A 288 -13.54 -6.29 23.15
N GLY A 289 -14.68 -5.91 22.56
CA GLY A 289 -16.00 -5.98 23.20
C GLY A 289 -16.23 -4.86 24.23
N GLU A 290 -15.40 -3.82 24.22
CA GLU A 290 -15.46 -2.67 25.12
C GLU A 290 -16.37 -1.54 24.56
N ARG A 291 -16.70 -1.63 23.26
CA ARG A 291 -17.59 -0.70 22.56
C ARG A 291 -18.54 -1.46 21.62
N ALA A 292 -19.77 -0.97 21.47
CA ALA A 292 -20.70 -1.49 20.46
C ALA A 292 -20.27 -1.02 19.06
N TRP A 293 -20.34 -1.91 18.06
CA TRP A 293 -19.91 -1.63 16.68
C TRP A 293 -20.62 -0.42 16.07
N GLU A 294 -21.91 -0.26 16.36
CA GLU A 294 -22.77 0.85 15.92
C GLU A 294 -22.37 2.20 16.51
N LYS A 295 -21.50 2.21 17.53
CA LYS A 295 -20.99 3.41 18.22
C LYS A 295 -19.58 3.80 17.80
N VAL A 296 -19.05 3.16 16.76
CA VAL A 296 -17.82 3.58 16.09
C VAL A 296 -18.22 4.51 14.92
N PRO A 297 -17.97 5.83 14.99
CA PRO A 297 -18.29 6.73 13.90
C PRO A 297 -17.43 6.39 12.69
N ASN A 298 -17.86 6.86 11.52
CA ASN A 298 -17.14 6.69 10.27
C ASN A 298 -16.92 5.22 9.84
N LEU A 299 -17.46 4.23 10.56
CA LEU A 299 -17.19 2.81 10.32
C LEU A 299 -18.20 2.21 9.33
N MET A 300 -17.65 1.49 8.36
CA MET A 300 -18.38 0.47 7.58
C MET A 300 -17.92 -0.92 8.00
N TRP A 301 -18.86 -1.82 8.20
CA TRP A 301 -18.62 -3.18 8.67
C TRP A 301 -19.72 -4.13 8.21
N VAL A 302 -19.53 -5.44 8.34
CA VAL A 302 -20.54 -6.43 7.91
C VAL A 302 -21.30 -7.00 9.11
N GLN A 303 -22.62 -6.91 9.04
CA GLN A 303 -23.55 -7.60 9.95
C GLN A 303 -24.56 -8.40 9.12
N ASP A 304 -24.72 -9.68 9.43
CA ASP A 304 -25.65 -10.58 8.72
C ASP A 304 -25.47 -10.57 7.19
N LYS A 305 -24.20 -10.57 6.74
CA LYS A 305 -23.79 -10.48 5.31
C LYS A 305 -24.16 -9.17 4.60
N THR A 306 -24.66 -8.18 5.34
CA THR A 306 -24.97 -6.85 4.80
C THR A 306 -23.96 -5.84 5.31
N VAL A 307 -23.46 -4.99 4.42
CA VAL A 307 -22.59 -3.87 4.80
C VAL A 307 -23.44 -2.83 5.53
N GLN A 308 -23.10 -2.59 6.79
CA GLN A 308 -23.63 -1.53 7.64
C GLN A 308 -22.73 -0.31 7.52
N VAL A 309 -23.34 0.87 7.43
CA VAL A 309 -22.65 2.16 7.49
C VAL A 309 -23.17 2.89 8.71
N ASN A 310 -22.29 3.17 9.67
CA ASN A 310 -22.71 3.87 10.87
C ASN A 310 -23.04 5.33 10.54
N PRO A 311 -24.16 5.88 11.05
CA PRO A 311 -24.67 7.19 10.64
C PRO A 311 -23.90 8.36 11.27
N ASP A 312 -23.22 8.11 12.40
CA ASP A 312 -22.48 9.13 13.12
C ASP A 312 -21.17 9.42 12.40
N ILE A 313 -21.00 10.67 11.96
CA ILE A 313 -19.74 11.17 11.40
C ILE A 313 -19.01 11.94 12.50
N TYR A 314 -17.76 11.57 12.75
CA TYR A 314 -16.91 12.28 13.70
C TYR A 314 -15.80 13.00 12.95
N THR A 315 -15.63 14.29 13.30
CA THR A 315 -14.55 15.14 12.83
C THR A 315 -13.66 15.48 14.02
N GLU A 316 -12.38 15.24 13.83
CA GLU A 316 -11.29 15.47 14.73
C GLU A 316 -11.14 16.94 15.08
N LYS A 317 -10.89 17.18 16.35
CA LYS A 317 -10.45 18.50 16.82
C LYS A 317 -8.94 18.50 16.76
N THR A 318 -8.37 19.12 15.73
CA THR A 318 -6.91 19.14 15.49
C THR A 318 -6.11 19.59 16.73
N THR A 319 -6.64 20.50 17.54
CA THR A 319 -6.00 20.98 18.78
C THR A 319 -5.97 19.96 19.92
N SER A 320 -6.75 18.90 19.82
CA SER A 320 -6.82 17.81 20.81
C SER A 320 -6.05 16.56 20.39
N LEU A 321 -5.60 16.49 19.13
CA LEU A 321 -4.80 15.38 18.65
C LEU A 321 -3.35 15.51 19.14
N PRO A 322 -2.71 14.40 19.56
CA PRO A 322 -1.28 14.39 19.83
C PRO A 322 -0.49 14.68 18.55
N LEU A 323 0.73 15.19 18.71
CA LEU A 323 1.62 15.41 17.57
C LEU A 323 1.85 14.09 16.81
N PRO A 324 1.93 14.12 15.47
CA PRO A 324 2.17 12.92 14.68
C PRO A 324 3.47 12.22 15.11
N ASP A 325 3.41 10.90 15.18
CA ASP A 325 4.52 10.06 15.64
C ASP A 325 5.20 9.38 14.45
N PHE A 326 6.42 9.80 14.11
CA PHE A 326 7.19 9.25 12.99
C PHE A 326 8.09 8.07 13.38
N ASP A 327 8.07 7.64 14.64
CA ASP A 327 8.95 6.57 15.12
C ASP A 327 8.56 5.22 14.48
N GLY A 328 9.55 4.62 13.82
CA GLY A 328 9.43 3.37 13.09
C GLY A 328 9.44 3.53 11.56
N LEU A 329 9.34 4.76 11.03
CA LEU A 329 9.45 5.01 9.59
C LEU A 329 10.92 5.10 9.14
N PRO A 330 11.26 4.66 7.91
CA PRO A 330 12.61 4.74 7.36
C PRO A 330 12.90 6.15 6.81
N LEU A 331 12.99 7.15 7.70
CA LEU A 331 13.07 8.56 7.30
C LEU A 331 14.29 8.90 6.43
N ASP A 332 15.35 8.11 6.47
CA ASP A 332 16.56 8.31 5.67
C ASP A 332 16.49 7.62 4.29
N SER A 333 15.41 6.86 4.02
CA SER A 333 15.17 6.24 2.71
C SER A 333 14.45 7.17 1.73
N TYR A 334 13.83 8.27 2.18
CA TYR A 334 13.13 9.19 1.27
C TYR A 334 14.10 9.90 0.31
N PHE A 335 13.63 10.21 -0.90
CA PHE A 335 14.43 10.71 -2.02
C PHE A 335 14.65 12.22 -1.93
N VAL A 336 15.18 12.65 -0.79
CA VAL A 336 15.53 14.03 -0.47
C VAL A 336 16.77 14.05 0.43
N PRO A 337 17.63 15.07 0.33
CA PRO A 337 18.85 15.16 1.15
C PRO A 337 18.58 15.55 2.61
N VAL A 338 17.42 16.17 2.87
CA VAL A 338 17.01 16.62 4.21
C VAL A 338 15.62 16.08 4.48
N ARG A 339 15.40 15.60 5.71
CA ARG A 339 14.11 15.07 6.14
C ARG A 339 13.02 16.14 6.02
N ILE A 340 11.99 15.82 5.25
CA ILE A 340 10.77 16.64 5.13
C ILE A 340 9.67 15.89 5.86
N LEU A 341 9.11 16.53 6.90
CA LEU A 341 7.93 16.02 7.60
C LEU A 341 6.72 16.87 7.20
N PRO A 342 5.57 16.24 6.89
CA PRO A 342 4.34 16.91 6.45
C PRO A 342 3.67 17.75 7.54
#